data_AF-Q9NW50-F1
#
_entry.id   AF-Q9NW50-F1
#
_cell.length_a   1.000
_cell.length_b   1.000
_cell.length_c   1.000
_cell.angle_alpha   90.00
_cell.angle_beta   90.00
_cell.angle_gamma   90.00
#
_symmetry.space_group_name_H-M   'P 1'
#
loop_
_entity.id
_entity.type
_entity.pdbx_description
1 polymer ?
#
loop_
_entity_poly.entity_id
_entity_poly.type
_entity_poly.pdbx_seq_one_letter_code
_entity_poly.pdbx_strand_id
1 'polypeptide(L)'
;MFTPKLEIMLEPKVWREAATQVFFALGLGFGGVIAFSSYNKRDNNCHFDAVLVSFINFFTSVLATLVVFAVLGFKANVINEKCITQNSETIMKFLKMGNISQDIIPHHINLSTVTVEDYHLVYDIIQKVKEEEFPALHLNSCKIEEELNKAVQGTGLAFIAFTEAMTHFPASPFWSVMFFLMLVNLGLGSMFGTIEGIVTPIVDTFKVRKEILTVICCLLAFCIGLILCNALEITLLQCLMIILLHCLC
;
A
#
# COMPACT_ATOMS: atom_id res chain seq x y z
N MET A 1 -5.45 11.93 -0.52
CA MET A 1 -4.09 12.20 -1.04
C MET A 1 -3.74 13.68 -0.98
N PHE A 2 -4.54 14.59 -1.58
CA PHE A 2 -4.17 16.01 -1.73
C PHE A 2 -4.62 16.94 -0.61
N THR A 3 -5.00 16.41 0.55
CA THR A 3 -5.39 17.20 1.73
C THR A 3 -4.17 17.37 2.63
N PRO A 4 -3.51 18.56 2.61
CA PRO A 4 -2.29 18.76 3.38
C PRO A 4 -2.60 18.89 4.87
N LYS A 5 -1.82 18.19 5.70
CA LYS A 5 -1.77 18.36 7.15
C LYS A 5 -0.47 19.07 7.49
N LEU A 6 -0.51 20.39 7.65
CA LEU A 6 0.71 21.19 7.78
C LEU A 6 1.41 20.97 9.14
N GLU A 7 0.64 20.56 10.15
CA GLU A 7 1.14 20.25 11.49
C GLU A 7 2.24 19.16 11.49
N ILE A 8 2.14 18.16 10.61
CA ILE A 8 3.09 17.03 10.57
C ILE A 8 4.47 17.45 10.02
N MET A 9 4.57 18.57 9.31
CA MET A 9 5.83 19.03 8.73
C MET A 9 6.83 19.51 9.79
N LEU A 10 6.35 19.81 11.01
CA LEU A 10 7.18 20.16 12.15
C LEU A 10 7.85 18.95 12.79
N GLU A 11 7.38 17.73 12.48
CA GLU A 11 7.91 16.51 13.06
C GLU A 11 9.19 16.07 12.32
N PRO A 12 10.36 15.96 13.00
CA PRO A 12 11.61 15.53 12.36
C PRO A 12 11.53 14.14 11.74
N LYS A 13 10.67 13.28 12.29
CA LYS A 13 10.42 11.92 11.80
C LYS A 13 9.96 11.92 10.33
N VAL A 14 9.11 12.86 9.94
CA VAL A 14 8.55 12.96 8.57
C VAL A 14 9.65 13.26 7.56
N TRP A 15 10.57 14.18 7.88
CA TRP A 15 11.70 14.51 7.02
C TRP A 15 12.71 13.37 6.89
N ARG A 16 12.96 12.65 7.99
CA ARG A 16 13.80 11.45 7.97
C ARG A 16 13.20 10.38 7.06
N GLU A 17 11.91 10.09 7.18
CA GLU A 17 11.23 9.11 6.33
C GLU A 17 11.21 9.52 4.86
N ALA A 18 10.98 10.81 4.57
CA ALA A 18 11.04 11.35 3.22
C ALA A 18 12.44 11.22 2.60
N ALA A 19 13.49 11.55 3.35
CA ALA A 19 14.87 11.38 2.89
C ALA A 19 15.17 9.90 2.62
N THR A 20 14.88 9.01 3.57
CA THR A 20 15.05 7.57 3.43
C THR A 20 14.34 7.02 2.20
N GLN A 21 13.11 7.49 1.92
CA GLN A 21 12.37 7.09 0.73
C GLN A 21 13.10 7.48 -0.57
N VAL A 22 13.75 8.65 -0.62
CA VAL A 22 14.54 9.06 -1.79
C VAL A 22 15.76 8.16 -1.99
N PHE A 23 16.48 7.82 -0.91
CA PHE A 23 17.63 6.91 -1.00
C PHE A 23 17.22 5.52 -1.49
N PHE A 24 16.13 4.96 -0.96
CA PHE A 24 15.62 3.65 -1.40
C PHE A 24 15.07 3.70 -2.83
N ALA A 25 14.33 4.75 -3.21
CA ALA A 25 13.74 4.86 -4.54
C ALA A 25 14.80 4.98 -5.65
N LEU A 26 15.89 5.70 -5.39
CA LEU A 26 17.01 5.84 -6.35
C LEU A 26 18.08 4.75 -6.20
N GLY A 27 17.99 3.88 -5.20
CA GLY A 27 18.99 2.84 -4.94
C GLY A 27 20.37 3.39 -4.58
N LEU A 28 20.43 4.56 -3.93
CA LEU A 28 21.69 5.20 -3.55
C LEU A 28 22.33 4.46 -2.37
N GLY A 29 23.66 4.26 -2.43
CA GLY A 29 24.42 3.59 -1.37
C GLY A 29 24.47 2.05 -1.46
N PHE A 30 23.71 1.43 -2.36
CA PHE A 30 23.71 -0.03 -2.55
C PHE A 30 24.78 -0.56 -3.53
N GLY A 31 25.58 0.32 -4.12
CA GLY A 31 26.64 -0.04 -5.08
C GLY A 31 26.16 -0.39 -6.49
N GLY A 32 24.87 -0.71 -6.70
CA GLY A 32 24.32 -1.05 -8.02
C GLY A 32 24.47 0.06 -9.07
N VAL A 33 24.16 1.32 -8.71
CA VAL A 33 24.33 2.48 -9.61
C VAL A 33 25.79 2.70 -9.99
N ILE A 34 26.72 2.49 -9.03
CA ILE A 34 28.16 2.59 -9.27
C ILE A 34 28.62 1.48 -10.21
N ALA A 35 28.16 0.25 -9.99
CA ALA A 35 28.46 -0.90 -10.84
C ALA A 35 27.99 -0.67 -12.28
N PHE A 36 26.75 -0.24 -12.49
CA PHE A 36 26.24 0.05 -13.83
C PHE A 36 26.98 1.21 -14.49
N SER A 37 27.28 2.27 -13.73
CA SER A 37 28.02 3.42 -14.25
C SER A 37 29.45 3.06 -14.65
N SER A 38 30.06 2.04 -14.03
CA SER A 38 31.42 1.58 -14.37
C SER A 38 31.53 1.00 -15.79
N TYR A 39 30.42 0.52 -16.35
CA TYR A 39 30.35 -0.01 -17.71
C TYR A 39 30.20 1.08 -18.79
N ASN A 40 29.94 2.33 -18.41
CA ASN A 40 29.82 3.45 -19.36
C ASN A 40 31.18 3.91 -19.91
N LYS A 41 31.15 4.53 -21.09
CA LYS A 41 32.33 5.19 -21.66
C LYS A 41 32.74 6.38 -20.79
N ARG A 42 34.04 6.68 -20.75
CA ARG A 42 34.61 7.78 -19.92
C ARG A 42 34.13 9.18 -20.33
N ASP A 43 33.72 9.35 -21.58
CA ASP A 43 33.21 10.60 -22.16
C ASP A 43 31.67 10.70 -22.10
N ASN A 44 31.00 9.74 -21.45
CA ASN A 44 29.54 9.75 -21.31
C ASN A 44 29.08 10.89 -20.38
N ASN A 45 28.00 11.57 -20.75
CA ASN A 45 27.43 12.66 -19.96
C ASN A 45 26.62 12.14 -18.77
N CYS A 46 27.32 11.75 -17.70
CA CYS A 46 26.70 11.22 -16.49
C CYS A 46 25.78 12.22 -15.77
N HIS A 47 25.97 13.54 -15.95
CA HIS A 47 25.09 14.55 -15.35
C HIS A 47 23.68 14.50 -15.94
N PHE A 48 23.58 14.36 -17.27
CA PHE A 48 22.27 14.24 -17.93
C PHE A 48 21.55 12.96 -17.50
N ASP A 49 22.27 11.83 -17.46
CA ASP A 49 21.70 10.53 -17.03
C ASP A 49 21.17 10.62 -15.59
N ALA A 50 21.94 11.22 -14.68
CA ALA A 50 21.52 11.39 -13.29
C ALA A 50 20.26 12.25 -13.14
N VAL A 51 20.18 13.38 -13.87
CA VAL A 51 19.01 14.26 -13.88
C VAL A 51 17.81 13.53 -14.47
N LEU A 52 17.99 12.84 -15.59
CA LEU A 52 16.93 12.10 -16.28
C LEU A 52 16.36 10.98 -15.40
N VAL A 53 17.22 10.16 -14.79
CA VAL A 53 16.80 9.08 -13.89
C VAL A 53 16.04 9.64 -12.68
N SER A 54 16.55 10.73 -12.08
CA SER A 54 15.88 11.37 -10.95
C SER A 54 14.49 11.89 -11.33
N PHE A 55 14.37 12.50 -12.50
CA PHE A 55 13.10 13.03 -13.01
C PHE A 55 12.08 11.92 -13.32
N ILE A 56 12.51 10.86 -14.00
CA ILE A 56 11.67 9.69 -14.31
C ILE A 56 11.21 9.02 -13.01
N ASN A 57 12.10 8.83 -12.03
CA ASN A 57 11.76 8.25 -10.74
C ASN A 57 10.69 9.08 -10.00
N PHE A 58 10.84 10.40 -9.99
CA PHE A 58 9.84 11.29 -9.41
C PHE A 58 8.47 11.15 -10.08
N PHE A 59 8.43 11.24 -11.41
CA PHE A 59 7.18 11.15 -12.15
C PHE A 59 6.50 9.79 -12.01
N THR A 60 7.29 8.71 -12.09
CA THR A 60 6.81 7.34 -11.86
C THR A 60 6.23 7.18 -10.46
N SER A 61 6.88 7.76 -9.45
CA SER A 61 6.39 7.72 -8.06
C SER A 61 5.07 8.46 -7.89
N VAL A 62 4.92 9.64 -8.51
CA VAL A 62 3.66 10.40 -8.51
C VAL A 62 2.55 9.61 -9.19
N LEU A 63 2.80 9.08 -10.39
CA LEU A 63 1.82 8.28 -11.14
C LEU A 63 1.41 7.01 -10.38
N ALA A 64 2.38 6.27 -9.85
CA ALA A 64 2.12 5.06 -9.08
C ALA A 64 1.26 5.37 -7.85
N THR A 65 1.55 6.47 -7.16
CA THR A 65 0.79 6.93 -6.00
C THR A 65 -0.65 7.30 -6.37
N LEU A 66 -0.86 7.99 -7.50
CA LEU A 66 -2.19 8.31 -8.00
C LEU A 66 -3.01 7.05 -8.29
N VAL A 67 -2.43 6.09 -9.00
CA VAL A 67 -3.08 4.80 -9.30
C VAL A 67 -3.44 4.07 -8.00
N VAL A 68 -2.52 4.05 -7.03
CA VAL A 68 -2.76 3.42 -5.72
C VAL A 68 -3.94 4.04 -4.99
N PHE A 69 -3.95 5.37 -4.83
CA PHE A 69 -5.05 6.04 -4.15
C PHE A 69 -6.38 5.95 -4.90
N ALA A 70 -6.37 5.85 -6.24
CA ALA A 70 -7.58 5.64 -7.02
C ALA A 70 -8.21 4.26 -6.73
N VAL A 71 -7.39 3.19 -6.71
CA VAL A 71 -7.88 1.83 -6.40
C VAL A 71 -8.37 1.74 -4.94
N LEU A 72 -7.65 2.35 -3.99
CA LEU A 72 -8.07 2.40 -2.60
C LEU A 72 -9.37 3.20 -2.41
N GLY A 73 -9.52 4.33 -3.10
CA GLY A 73 -10.75 5.11 -3.09
C GLY A 73 -11.94 4.34 -3.66
N PHE A 74 -11.75 3.63 -4.77
CA PHE A 74 -12.76 2.74 -5.33
C PHE A 74 -13.18 1.65 -4.33
N LYS A 75 -12.20 0.97 -3.72
CA LYS A 75 -12.47 -0.04 -2.68
C LYS A 75 -13.26 0.54 -1.52
N ALA A 76 -12.85 1.70 -1.01
CA ALA A 76 -13.52 2.35 0.11
C ALA A 76 -14.97 2.72 -0.24
N ASN A 77 -15.23 3.20 -1.46
CA ASN A 77 -16.59 3.48 -1.93
C ASN A 77 -17.45 2.22 -2.01
N VAL A 78 -16.93 1.12 -2.58
CA VAL A 78 -17.67 -0.16 -2.68
C VAL A 78 -17.98 -0.75 -1.30
N ILE A 79 -17.03 -0.67 -0.36
CA ILE A 79 -17.25 -1.12 1.02
C ILE A 79 -18.29 -0.24 1.72
N ASN A 80 -18.23 1.07 1.48
CA ASN A 80 -19.18 2.02 2.04
C ASN A 80 -20.62 1.74 1.60
N GLU A 81 -20.85 1.52 0.31
CA GLU A 81 -22.17 1.17 -0.25
C GLU A 81 -22.72 -0.13 0.36
N LYS A 82 -21.87 -1.14 0.56
CA LYS A 82 -22.25 -2.40 1.23
C LYS A 82 -22.62 -2.18 2.70
N CYS A 83 -21.84 -1.36 3.42
CA CYS A 83 -22.10 -1.00 4.82
C CYS A 83 -23.47 -0.33 4.96
N ILE A 84 -23.77 0.65 4.10
CA ILE A 84 -25.05 1.36 4.08
C ILE A 84 -26.21 0.40 3.81
N THR A 85 -26.05 -0.50 2.84
CA THR A 85 -27.08 -1.49 2.51
C THR A 85 -27.34 -2.46 3.67
N GLN A 86 -26.31 -2.93 4.36
CA GLN A 86 -26.46 -3.82 5.51
C GLN A 86 -27.10 -3.12 6.72
N ASN A 87 -26.72 -1.87 6.97
CA ASN A 87 -27.28 -1.10 8.07
C ASN A 87 -28.74 -0.70 7.79
N SER A 88 -29.09 -0.36 6.55
CA SER A 88 -30.48 -0.06 6.19
C SER A 88 -31.39 -1.29 6.34
N GLU A 89 -30.91 -2.49 5.97
CA GLU A 89 -31.62 -3.74 6.22
C GLU A 89 -31.82 -4.00 7.73
N THR A 90 -30.81 -3.69 8.53
CA THR A 90 -30.86 -3.84 10.00
C THR A 90 -31.86 -2.86 10.62
N ILE A 91 -31.84 -1.60 10.19
CA ILE A 91 -32.82 -0.58 10.59
C ILE A 91 -34.24 -1.02 10.20
N MET A 92 -34.44 -1.55 8.98
CA MET A 92 -35.74 -2.08 8.55
C MET A 92 -36.24 -3.24 9.42
N LYS A 93 -35.35 -4.12 9.89
CA LYS A 93 -35.72 -5.20 10.82
C LYS A 93 -36.21 -4.62 12.15
N PHE A 94 -35.51 -3.64 12.72
CA PHE A 94 -35.89 -3.01 13.98
C PHE A 94 -37.17 -2.17 13.88
N LEU A 95 -37.42 -1.51 12.74
CA LEU A 95 -38.70 -0.83 12.45
C LEU A 95 -39.86 -1.82 12.48
N LYS A 96 -39.72 -2.99 11.82
CA LYS A 96 -40.75 -4.03 11.80
C LYS A 96 -40.99 -4.67 13.17
N MET A 97 -39.97 -4.71 14.03
CA MET A 97 -40.08 -5.22 15.40
C MET A 97 -40.74 -4.22 16.36
N GLY A 98 -40.99 -2.97 15.93
CA GLY A 98 -41.63 -1.94 16.75
C GLY A 98 -40.72 -1.24 17.75
N ASN A 99 -39.40 -1.49 17.71
CA ASN A 99 -38.43 -0.82 18.59
C ASN A 99 -38.12 0.62 18.16
N ILE A 100 -38.33 0.95 16.89
CA ILE A 100 -38.16 2.28 16.29
C ILE A 100 -39.49 2.70 15.67
N SER A 101 -39.99 3.89 16.03
CA SER A 101 -41.16 4.49 15.40
C SER A 101 -40.79 5.04 14.02
N GLN A 102 -41.60 4.74 13.01
CA GLN A 102 -41.45 5.25 11.64
C GLN A 102 -41.43 6.80 11.60
N ASP A 103 -42.05 7.46 12.59
CA ASP A 103 -42.13 8.92 12.70
C ASP A 103 -40.77 9.62 12.88
N ILE A 104 -39.73 8.88 13.26
CA ILE A 104 -38.37 9.38 13.41
C ILE A 104 -37.69 9.56 12.04
N ILE A 105 -38.15 8.84 11.02
CA ILE A 105 -37.56 8.87 9.68
C ILE A 105 -38.32 9.88 8.81
N PRO A 106 -37.63 10.88 8.22
CA PRO A 106 -38.26 11.83 7.32
C PRO A 106 -38.98 11.14 6.15
N HIS A 107 -40.22 11.57 5.87
CA HIS A 107 -41.07 10.95 4.84
C HIS A 107 -40.51 11.00 3.40
N HIS A 108 -39.48 11.81 3.14
CA HIS A 108 -38.83 11.88 1.83
C HIS A 108 -37.82 10.74 1.60
N ILE A 109 -37.46 9.97 2.63
CA ILE A 109 -36.45 8.92 2.53
C ILE A 109 -37.11 7.57 2.29
N ASN A 110 -36.77 6.96 1.16
CA ASN A 110 -37.19 5.59 0.86
C ASN A 110 -36.09 4.61 1.25
N LEU A 111 -36.32 3.80 2.30
CA LEU A 111 -35.35 2.83 2.79
C LEU A 111 -35.01 1.70 1.79
N SER A 112 -35.78 1.55 0.71
CA SER A 112 -35.48 0.58 -0.36
C SER A 112 -34.41 1.07 -1.35
N THR A 113 -34.17 2.37 -1.42
CA THR A 113 -33.15 3.00 -2.26
C THR A 113 -32.51 4.16 -1.50
N VAL A 114 -31.75 3.83 -0.46
CA VAL A 114 -31.10 4.82 0.40
C VAL A 114 -29.89 5.42 -0.31
N THR A 115 -29.87 6.74 -0.46
CA THR A 115 -28.67 7.45 -0.90
C THR A 115 -27.68 7.62 0.26
N VAL A 116 -26.41 7.87 -0.05
CA VAL A 116 -25.36 8.04 0.98
C VAL A 116 -25.70 9.19 1.94
N GLU A 117 -26.22 10.29 1.40
CA GLU A 117 -26.60 11.49 2.16
C GLU A 117 -27.80 11.21 3.07
N ASP A 118 -28.82 10.52 2.55
CA ASP A 118 -30.00 10.13 3.32
C ASP A 118 -29.65 9.17 4.47
N TYR A 119 -28.72 8.25 4.24
CA TYR A 119 -28.24 7.33 5.29
C TYR A 119 -27.61 8.08 6.45
N HIS A 120 -26.69 9.00 6.18
CA HIS A 120 -26.00 9.75 7.24
C HIS A 120 -26.96 10.62 8.04
N LEU A 121 -27.96 11.21 7.40
CA LEU A 121 -29.01 11.95 8.09
C LEU A 121 -29.81 11.04 9.04
N VAL A 122 -30.23 9.87 8.56
CA VAL A 122 -30.97 8.89 9.38
C VAL A 122 -30.12 8.36 10.52
N TYR A 123 -28.84 8.06 10.26
CA TYR A 123 -27.89 7.60 11.27
C TYR A 123 -27.71 8.63 12.38
N ASP A 124 -27.47 9.89 12.04
CA ASP A 124 -27.29 10.98 13.01
C ASP A 124 -28.56 11.24 13.84
N ILE A 125 -29.74 11.12 13.23
CA ILE A 125 -31.02 11.23 13.95
C ILE A 125 -31.18 10.08 14.93
N ILE A 126 -30.98 8.83 14.49
CA ILE A 126 -31.11 7.65 15.36
C ILE A 126 -30.10 7.74 16.50
N GLN A 127 -28.87 8.16 16.25
CA GLN A 127 -27.85 8.33 17.28
C GLN A 127 -28.25 9.35 18.34
N LYS A 128 -28.85 10.49 17.94
CA LYS A 128 -29.28 11.54 18.87
C LYS A 128 -30.56 11.21 19.63
N VAL A 129 -31.51 10.54 18.98
CA VAL A 129 -32.83 10.26 19.57
C VAL A 129 -32.81 9.02 20.45
N LYS A 130 -32.01 8.01 20.11
CA LYS A 130 -31.94 6.70 20.79
C LYS A 130 -30.57 6.48 21.43
N GLU A 131 -30.01 7.51 22.06
CA GLU A 131 -28.64 7.51 22.61
C GLU A 131 -28.33 6.29 23.50
N GLU A 132 -29.25 5.91 24.40
CA GLU A 132 -29.06 4.77 25.33
C GLU A 132 -29.16 3.39 24.66
N GLU A 133 -30.02 3.25 23.65
CA GLU A 133 -30.25 1.98 22.94
C GLU A 133 -29.30 1.80 21.75
N PHE A 134 -28.69 2.88 21.26
CA PHE A 134 -27.84 2.90 20.07
C PHE A 134 -26.72 1.83 20.04
N PRO A 135 -26.00 1.57 21.14
CA PRO A 135 -24.96 0.53 21.16
C PRO A 135 -25.53 -0.87 20.91
N ALA A 136 -26.79 -1.13 21.28
CA ALA A 136 -27.44 -2.43 21.07
C ALA A 136 -27.81 -2.67 19.59
N LEU A 137 -27.92 -1.62 18.78
CA LEU A 137 -28.24 -1.73 17.36
C LEU A 137 -27.05 -2.15 16.47
N HIS A 138 -25.81 -2.12 16.99
CA HIS A 138 -24.59 -2.46 16.24
C HIS A 138 -24.48 -1.78 14.86
N LEU A 139 -24.89 -0.51 14.76
CA LEU A 139 -24.82 0.25 13.51
C LEU A 139 -23.46 0.91 13.31
N ASN A 140 -22.83 0.63 12.17
CA ASN A 140 -21.58 1.28 11.77
C ASN A 140 -21.82 2.68 11.18
N SER A 141 -20.90 3.62 11.39
CA SER A 141 -20.97 5.00 10.87
C SER A 141 -20.88 5.08 9.33
N CYS A 142 -20.36 4.02 8.69
CA CYS A 142 -20.11 3.91 7.24
C CYS A 142 -19.47 5.18 6.66
N LYS A 143 -18.30 5.57 7.17
CA LYS A 143 -17.54 6.74 6.67
C LYS A 143 -16.34 6.30 5.84
N ILE A 144 -16.21 6.87 4.64
CA ILE A 144 -15.12 6.54 3.70
C ILE A 144 -13.75 6.88 4.29
N GLU A 145 -13.64 7.97 5.06
CA GLU A 145 -12.40 8.39 5.70
C GLU A 145 -11.89 7.36 6.71
N GLU A 146 -12.78 6.69 7.45
CA GLU A 146 -12.39 5.64 8.39
C GLU A 146 -11.81 4.44 7.63
N GLU A 147 -12.43 4.05 6.53
CA GLU A 147 -11.94 2.94 5.69
C GLU A 147 -10.59 3.27 5.05
N LEU A 148 -10.38 4.51 4.61
CA LEU A 148 -9.09 4.94 4.05
C LEU A 148 -8.00 5.03 5.13
N ASN A 149 -8.34 5.44 6.36
CA ASN A 149 -7.40 5.50 7.48
C ASN A 149 -7.04 4.11 8.04
N LYS A 150 -7.92 3.10 7.87
CA LYS A 150 -7.64 1.70 8.22
C LYS A 150 -6.74 0.98 7.20
N ALA A 151 -6.40 1.62 6.07
CA ALA A 151 -5.61 0.99 5.02
C ALA A 151 -4.27 0.45 5.56
N VAL A 152 -4.00 -0.83 5.26
CA VAL A 152 -2.81 -1.54 5.73
C VAL A 152 -1.56 -0.97 5.04
N GLN A 153 -0.49 -0.73 5.79
CA GLN A 153 0.80 -0.30 5.23
C GLN A 153 1.67 -1.50 4.83
N GLY A 154 2.62 -1.28 3.90
CA GLY A 154 3.58 -2.30 3.48
C GLY A 154 2.96 -3.40 2.62
N THR A 155 3.34 -4.66 2.86
CA THR A 155 2.94 -5.80 2.03
C THR A 155 1.43 -6.06 2.06
N GLY A 156 0.77 -5.79 3.18
CA GLY A 156 -0.69 -5.95 3.30
C GLY A 156 -1.47 -5.00 2.38
N LEU A 157 -0.91 -3.85 1.99
CA LEU A 157 -1.52 -2.97 1.01
C LEU A 157 -1.70 -3.70 -0.34
N ALA A 158 -0.63 -4.29 -0.85
CA ALA A 158 -0.63 -4.95 -2.16
C ALA A 158 -1.36 -6.31 -2.15
N PHE A 159 -1.20 -7.12 -1.09
CA PHE A 159 -1.73 -8.50 -1.08
C PHE A 159 -3.13 -8.64 -0.47
N ILE A 160 -3.61 -7.65 0.29
CA ILE A 160 -4.96 -7.68 0.89
C ILE A 160 -5.82 -6.60 0.26
N ALA A 161 -5.44 -5.33 0.38
CA ALA A 161 -6.32 -4.24 -0.05
C ALA A 161 -6.53 -4.22 -1.57
N PHE A 162 -5.45 -4.35 -2.35
CA PHE A 162 -5.54 -4.36 -3.82
C PHE A 162 -6.21 -5.62 -4.37
N THR A 163 -5.90 -6.79 -3.82
CA THR A 163 -6.51 -8.05 -4.28
C THR A 163 -8.00 -8.07 -4.03
N GLU A 164 -8.44 -7.59 -2.86
CA GLU A 164 -9.85 -7.41 -2.54
C GLU A 164 -10.52 -6.43 -3.51
N ALA A 165 -9.89 -5.29 -3.79
CA ALA A 165 -10.42 -4.31 -4.75
C ALA A 165 -10.59 -4.91 -6.16
N MET A 166 -9.62 -5.71 -6.63
CA MET A 166 -9.65 -6.34 -7.95
C MET A 166 -10.81 -7.34 -8.11
N THR A 167 -11.29 -7.95 -7.02
CA THR A 167 -12.47 -8.84 -7.09
C THR A 167 -13.75 -8.12 -7.51
N HIS A 168 -13.78 -6.80 -7.39
CA HIS A 168 -14.90 -5.96 -7.80
C HIS A 168 -14.79 -5.41 -9.21
N PHE A 169 -13.65 -5.60 -9.89
CA PHE A 169 -13.50 -5.22 -11.29
C PHE A 169 -14.12 -6.26 -12.23
N PRO A 170 -14.73 -5.82 -13.35
CA PRO A 170 -15.14 -6.74 -14.41
C PRO A 170 -13.89 -7.43 -14.99
N ALA A 171 -14.01 -8.73 -15.29
CA ALA A 171 -12.88 -9.57 -15.69
C ALA A 171 -11.73 -9.59 -14.67
N SER A 172 -12.05 -9.76 -13.38
CA SER A 172 -11.09 -9.77 -12.25
C SER A 172 -9.81 -10.61 -12.49
N PRO A 173 -9.87 -11.82 -13.11
CA PRO A 173 -8.66 -12.61 -13.35
C PRO A 173 -7.62 -11.90 -14.23
N PHE A 174 -8.07 -11.13 -15.22
CA PHE A 174 -7.17 -10.41 -16.14
C PHE A 174 -6.37 -9.33 -15.39
N TRP A 175 -7.06 -8.51 -14.59
CA TRP A 175 -6.44 -7.43 -13.82
C TRP A 175 -5.49 -7.97 -12.76
N SER A 176 -5.85 -9.05 -12.08
CA SER A 176 -4.98 -9.72 -11.11
C SER A 176 -3.67 -10.20 -11.73
N VAL A 177 -3.72 -10.84 -12.91
CA VAL A 177 -2.50 -11.30 -13.60
C VAL A 177 -1.60 -10.12 -13.97
N MET A 178 -2.15 -9.03 -14.54
CA MET A 178 -1.35 -7.85 -14.85
C MET A 178 -0.73 -7.21 -13.61
N PHE A 179 -1.48 -7.10 -12.51
CA PHE A 179 -0.99 -6.54 -11.26
C PHE A 179 0.16 -7.36 -10.66
N PHE A 180 0.01 -8.68 -10.58
CA PHE A 180 1.08 -9.54 -10.05
C PHE A 180 2.29 -9.60 -10.99
N LEU A 181 2.07 -9.61 -12.31
CA LEU A 181 3.16 -9.54 -13.28
C LEU A 181 3.94 -8.22 -13.15
N MET A 182 3.24 -7.11 -12.94
CA MET A 182 3.86 -5.82 -12.64
C MET A 182 4.73 -5.90 -11.37
N LEU A 183 4.19 -6.44 -10.26
CA LEU A 183 4.96 -6.59 -9.02
C LEU A 183 6.21 -7.47 -9.20
N VAL A 184 6.10 -8.56 -9.95
CA VAL A 184 7.25 -9.42 -10.29
C VAL A 184 8.29 -8.66 -11.09
N ASN A 185 7.89 -7.90 -12.10
CA ASN A 185 8.82 -7.12 -12.92
C ASN A 185 9.53 -6.02 -12.11
N LEU A 186 8.82 -5.33 -11.21
CA LEU A 186 9.40 -4.34 -10.30
C LEU A 186 10.41 -4.98 -9.33
N GLY A 187 10.07 -6.15 -8.79
CA GLY A 187 10.97 -6.93 -7.94
C GLY A 187 12.22 -7.38 -8.68
N LEU A 188 12.07 -7.98 -9.87
CA LEU A 188 13.18 -8.48 -10.68
C LEU A 188 14.15 -7.37 -11.09
N GLY A 189 13.64 -6.22 -11.55
CA GLY A 189 14.49 -5.08 -11.94
C GLY A 189 15.37 -4.58 -10.79
N SER A 190 14.80 -4.50 -9.59
CA SER A 190 15.52 -4.10 -8.39
C SER A 190 16.59 -5.13 -7.99
N MET A 191 16.24 -6.42 -8.06
CA MET A 191 17.15 -7.51 -7.70
C MET A 191 18.37 -7.59 -8.61
N PHE A 192 18.22 -7.31 -9.91
CA PHE A 192 19.37 -7.24 -10.83
C PHE A 192 20.38 -6.16 -10.43
N GLY A 193 19.90 -4.97 -10.03
CA GLY A 193 20.79 -3.90 -9.55
C GLY A 193 21.52 -4.26 -8.26
N THR A 194 20.85 -4.91 -7.32
CA THR A 194 21.46 -5.37 -6.06
C THR A 194 22.51 -6.45 -6.30
N ILE A 195 22.23 -7.43 -7.17
CA ILE A 195 23.18 -8.48 -7.52
C ILE A 195 24.43 -7.89 -8.18
N GLU A 196 24.29 -6.99 -9.15
CA GLU A 196 25.43 -6.32 -9.78
C GLU A 196 26.26 -5.50 -8.78
N GLY A 197 25.60 -4.84 -7.82
CA GLY A 197 26.27 -4.11 -6.74
C GLY A 197 27.13 -4.99 -5.83
N ILE A 198 26.79 -6.27 -5.67
CA ILE A 198 27.55 -7.25 -4.87
C ILE A 198 28.60 -7.96 -5.73
N VAL A 199 28.23 -8.41 -6.92
CA VAL A 199 29.10 -9.23 -7.79
C VAL A 199 30.28 -8.43 -8.33
N THR A 200 30.04 -7.19 -8.77
CA THR A 200 31.07 -6.34 -9.38
C THR A 200 32.30 -6.14 -8.48
N PRO A 201 32.19 -5.63 -7.23
CA PRO A 201 33.36 -5.42 -6.38
C PRO A 201 34.11 -6.71 -6.02
N ILE A 202 33.41 -7.83 -5.85
CA ILE A 202 34.03 -9.12 -5.54
C ILE A 202 34.84 -9.64 -6.73
N VAL A 203 34.29 -9.53 -7.94
CA VAL A 203 34.98 -9.94 -9.18
C VAL A 203 36.21 -9.08 -9.43
N ASP A 204 36.10 -7.76 -9.22
CA ASP A 204 37.22 -6.83 -9.41
C ASP A 204 38.35 -7.09 -8.41
N THR A 205 38.02 -7.49 -7.18
CA THR A 205 38.99 -7.76 -6.11
C THR A 205 39.64 -9.13 -6.25
N PHE A 206 38.86 -10.20 -6.46
CA PHE A 206 39.33 -11.58 -6.41
C PHE A 206 39.54 -12.22 -7.80
N LYS A 207 39.23 -11.51 -8.90
CA LYS A 207 39.35 -11.97 -10.30
C LYS A 207 38.75 -13.35 -10.56
N VAL A 208 37.64 -13.65 -9.90
CA VAL A 208 36.87 -14.90 -10.06
C VAL A 208 35.96 -14.82 -11.28
N ARG A 209 35.57 -15.98 -11.83
CA ARG A 209 34.60 -16.04 -12.93
C ARG A 209 33.23 -15.57 -12.45
N LYS A 210 32.65 -14.58 -13.14
CA LYS A 210 31.38 -13.94 -12.78
C LYS A 210 30.24 -14.96 -12.63
N GLU A 211 30.16 -15.92 -13.53
CA GLU A 211 29.10 -16.92 -13.60
C GLU A 211 29.09 -17.80 -12.34
N ILE A 212 30.27 -18.21 -11.87
CA ILE A 212 30.40 -19.06 -10.67
C ILE A 212 30.00 -18.27 -9.44
N LEU A 213 30.46 -17.03 -9.32
CA LEU A 213 30.11 -16.19 -8.19
C LEU A 213 28.60 -15.94 -8.12
N THR A 214 27.97 -15.61 -9.25
CA THR A 214 26.51 -15.39 -9.30
C THR A 214 25.74 -16.65 -8.90
N VAL A 215 26.15 -17.83 -9.38
CA VAL A 215 25.51 -19.10 -8.98
C VAL A 215 25.64 -19.34 -7.47
N ILE A 216 26.83 -19.10 -6.89
CA ILE A 216 27.05 -19.24 -5.45
C ILE A 216 26.18 -18.25 -4.67
N CYS A 217 26.13 -16.98 -5.07
CA CYS A 217 25.30 -15.97 -4.43
C CYS A 217 23.81 -16.34 -4.49
N CYS A 218 23.31 -16.83 -5.64
CA CYS A 218 21.93 -17.28 -5.79
C CYS A 218 21.62 -18.50 -4.90
N LEU A 219 22.51 -19.49 -4.82
CA LEU A 219 22.33 -20.64 -3.94
C LEU A 219 22.32 -20.24 -2.46
N LEU A 220 23.21 -19.35 -2.04
CA LEU A 220 23.22 -18.81 -0.68
C LEU A 220 21.92 -18.06 -0.36
N ALA A 221 21.48 -17.17 -1.26
CA ALA A 221 20.23 -16.43 -1.11
C ALA A 221 19.02 -17.38 -1.06
N PHE A 222 19.01 -18.45 -1.85
CA PHE A 222 17.97 -19.47 -1.82
C PHE A 222 17.95 -20.22 -0.49
N CYS A 223 19.10 -20.65 0.03
CA CYS A 223 19.20 -21.31 1.33
C CYS A 223 18.73 -20.40 2.48
N ILE A 224 19.12 -19.11 2.47
CA ILE A 224 18.63 -18.13 3.44
C ILE A 224 17.11 -17.93 3.28
N GLY A 225 16.61 -17.87 2.04
CA GLY A 225 15.18 -17.77 1.75
C GLY A 225 14.37 -18.97 2.25
N LEU A 226 14.92 -20.18 2.19
CA LEU A 226 14.30 -21.38 2.74
C LEU A 226 14.18 -21.32 4.27
N ILE A 227 15.20 -20.76 4.94
CA ILE A 227 15.18 -20.54 6.39
C ILE A 227 14.02 -19.59 6.76
N LEU A 228 13.88 -18.48 6.02
CA LEU A 228 12.81 -17.48 6.19
C LEU A 228 11.40 -17.99 5.87
N CYS A 229 11.26 -19.11 5.16
CA CYS A 229 9.97 -19.69 4.79
C CYS A 229 9.31 -20.44 5.98
N ASN A 230 10.08 -20.74 7.04
CA ASN A 230 9.53 -21.35 8.24
C ASN A 230 8.70 -20.34 9.02
N ALA A 231 7.48 -20.73 9.42
CA ALA A 231 6.45 -19.86 10.00
C ALA A 231 6.86 -19.05 11.27
N LEU A 232 7.97 -19.41 11.92
CA LEU A 232 8.50 -18.73 13.11
C LEU A 232 9.38 -17.51 12.77
N GLU A 233 9.86 -17.37 11.53
CA GLU A 233 10.86 -16.36 11.15
C GLU A 233 10.33 -15.15 10.37
N ILE A 234 9.09 -15.19 9.87
CA ILE A 234 8.45 -14.02 9.25
C ILE A 234 8.37 -12.86 10.27
N THR A 235 8.08 -13.18 11.53
CA THR A 235 8.11 -12.25 12.68
C THR A 235 9.52 -11.75 12.99
N LEU A 236 10.53 -12.61 12.83
CA LEU A 236 11.94 -12.29 13.08
C LEU A 236 12.49 -11.34 12.01
N LEU A 237 12.06 -11.46 10.75
CA LEU A 237 12.48 -10.59 9.65
C LEU A 237 11.85 -9.19 9.74
N GLN A 238 10.58 -9.10 10.14
CA GLN A 238 9.99 -7.80 10.50
C GLN A 238 10.77 -7.12 11.63
N CYS A 239 11.15 -7.88 12.67
CA CYS A 239 12.02 -7.37 13.74
C CYS A 239 13.43 -7.00 13.23
N LEU A 240 14.08 -7.82 12.40
CA LEU A 240 15.44 -7.58 11.92
C LEU A 240 15.50 -6.39 10.96
N MET A 241 14.48 -6.20 10.12
CA MET A 241 14.39 -5.03 9.23
C MET A 241 14.15 -3.75 10.04
N ILE A 242 13.34 -3.81 11.11
CA ILE A 242 13.17 -2.70 12.07
C ILE A 242 14.49 -2.41 12.79
N ILE A 243 15.21 -3.44 13.25
CA ILE A 243 16.49 -3.30 13.96
C ILE A 243 17.60 -2.76 13.03
N LEU A 244 17.71 -3.25 11.80
CA LEU A 244 18.66 -2.73 10.81
C LEU A 244 18.35 -1.29 10.43
N LEU A 245 17.07 -0.92 10.28
CA LEU A 245 16.66 0.45 10.01
C LEU A 245 16.91 1.39 11.21
N HIS A 246 16.89 0.86 12.43
CA HIS A 246 17.20 1.61 13.65
C HIS A 246 18.70 1.63 14.00
N CYS A 247 19.49 0.68 13.49
CA CYS A 247 20.95 0.61 13.67
C CYS A 247 21.74 1.32 12.56
N LEU A 248 21.17 1.53 11.37
CA LEU A 248 21.77 2.37 10.32
C LEU A 248 21.45 3.87 10.47
N CYS A 249 20.77 4.28 11.55
CA CYS A 249 20.43 5.67 11.83
C CYS A 249 21.12 6.17 13.10
#